data_AF-A0A0F0HMP7-F1
#
_entry.id   AF-A0A0F0HMP7-F1
#
_cell.length_a   1.000
_cell.length_b   1.000
_cell.length_c   1.000
_cell.angle_alpha   90.00
_cell.angle_beta   90.00
_cell.angle_gamma   90.00
#
_symmetry.space_group_name_H-M   'P 1'
#
loop_
_entity.id
_entity.type
_entity.pdbx_description
1 polymer ?
#
loop_
_entity_poly.entity_id
_entity_poly.type
_entity_poly.pdbx_seq_one_letter_code
_entity_poly.pdbx_strand_id
1 'polypeptide(L)'
;MTTTDAELAPNERACVLQAADVRQMRDITVPHGVPAHEARRGPWDGTRGAVALDGQGDLPAHITLAGGDIVYELDGFAPDRVAVYRYAPAKSPMHGRIMAGVQQAYFEAAAKKAAGGGR
;
A
#
# COMPACT_ATOMS: atom_id res chain seq x y z
N MET A 1 -15.27 15.32 8.61
CA MET A 1 -14.26 15.16 9.68
C MET A 1 -12.90 15.31 9.04
N THR A 2 -12.44 16.55 8.99
CA THR A 2 -11.15 16.99 8.44
C THR A 2 -10.13 16.87 9.57
N THR A 3 -9.18 15.94 9.45
CA THR A 3 -7.97 15.98 10.27
C THR A 3 -7.13 17.14 9.75
N THR A 4 -7.50 18.35 10.14
CA THR A 4 -6.65 19.53 10.06
C THR A 4 -5.44 19.25 10.95
N ASP A 5 -4.23 19.49 10.44
CA ASP A 5 -2.86 19.66 11.01
C ASP A 5 -2.59 19.76 12.55
N ALA A 6 -3.59 19.57 13.41
CA ALA A 6 -3.66 20.16 14.75
C ALA A 6 -2.98 19.35 15.86
N GLU A 7 -2.29 18.25 15.58
CA GLU A 7 -1.55 17.56 16.65
C GLU A 7 -0.41 16.67 16.15
N LEU A 8 0.27 17.09 15.08
CA LEU A 8 1.53 16.45 14.71
C LEU A 8 2.63 16.91 15.67
N ALA A 9 3.44 15.98 16.16
CA ALA A 9 4.64 16.36 16.89
C ALA A 9 5.58 17.20 16.00
N PRO A 10 6.46 18.06 16.56
CA PRO A 10 7.35 18.90 15.75
C PRO A 10 8.21 18.10 14.75
N ASN A 11 8.56 16.87 15.11
CA ASN A 11 9.31 15.91 14.33
C ASN A 11 8.44 14.96 13.49
N GLU A 12 7.16 15.28 13.29
CA GLU A 12 6.24 14.48 12.47
C GLU A 12 5.68 15.27 11.30
N ARG A 13 5.29 14.56 10.24
CA ARG A 13 4.58 15.12 9.10
C ARG A 13 3.40 14.24 8.72
N ALA A 14 2.32 14.87 8.27
CA ALA A 14 1.17 14.14 7.76
C ALA A 14 1.56 13.31 6.54
N CYS A 15 1.07 12.08 6.48
CA CYS A 15 1.26 11.20 5.34
C CYS A 15 -0.01 10.45 4.95
N VAL A 16 -0.06 9.99 3.70
CA VAL A 16 -1.07 9.08 3.19
C VAL A 16 -0.39 7.89 2.51
N LEU A 17 -0.90 6.69 2.80
CA LEU A 17 -0.47 5.45 2.21
C LEU A 17 -1.33 5.17 0.97
N GLN A 18 -0.69 4.87 -0.16
CA GLN A 18 -1.37 4.60 -1.42
C GLN A 18 -0.89 3.30 -2.06
N ALA A 19 -1.71 2.77 -2.97
CA ALA A 19 -1.32 1.68 -3.84
C ALA A 19 -0.04 2.02 -4.63
N ALA A 20 0.71 0.96 -4.95
CA ALA A 20 1.92 1.03 -5.76
C ALA A 20 1.64 1.74 -7.08
N ASP A 21 2.57 2.57 -7.57
CA ASP A 21 2.49 3.09 -8.94
C ASP A 21 2.94 2.05 -9.97
N VAL A 22 2.65 2.26 -11.25
CA VAL A 22 3.11 1.45 -12.37
C VAL A 22 4.63 1.24 -12.34
N ARG A 23 5.41 2.26 -11.96
CA ARG A 23 6.86 2.17 -11.84
C ARG A 23 7.30 1.20 -10.74
N GLN A 24 6.56 1.14 -9.64
CA GLN A 24 6.85 0.28 -8.49
C GLN A 24 6.35 -1.15 -8.67
N MET A 25 5.49 -1.37 -9.67
CA MET A 25 5.10 -2.69 -10.15
C MET A 25 6.05 -3.27 -11.19
N ARG A 26 7.08 -2.52 -11.60
CA ARG A 26 8.10 -3.03 -12.52
C ARG A 26 8.74 -4.25 -11.88
N ASP A 27 8.77 -5.36 -12.61
CA ASP A 27 9.30 -6.66 -12.18
C ASP A 27 8.46 -7.40 -11.13
N ILE A 28 7.26 -6.91 -10.81
CA ILE A 28 6.28 -7.64 -9.99
C ILE A 28 5.41 -8.51 -10.86
N THR A 29 5.43 -9.81 -10.59
CA THR A 29 4.54 -10.77 -11.27
C THR A 29 3.14 -10.64 -10.69
N VAL A 30 2.17 -10.29 -11.54
CA VAL A 30 0.75 -10.28 -11.16
C VAL A 30 0.22 -11.72 -11.19
N PRO A 31 -0.38 -12.22 -10.10
CA PRO A 31 -0.94 -13.58 -10.08
C PRO A 31 -2.05 -13.76 -11.12
N HIS A 32 -2.11 -14.95 -11.72
CA HIS A 32 -3.15 -15.28 -12.70
C HIS A 32 -4.56 -15.13 -12.11
N GLY A 33 -5.45 -14.46 -12.84
CA GLY A 33 -6.83 -14.22 -12.44
C GLY A 33 -7.03 -13.05 -11.45
N VAL A 34 -5.95 -12.42 -10.97
CA VAL A 34 -6.01 -11.24 -10.11
C VAL A 34 -5.88 -9.97 -10.96
N PRO A 35 -6.82 -9.01 -10.86
CA PRO A 35 -6.70 -7.73 -11.55
C PRO A 35 -5.45 -6.96 -11.09
N ALA A 36 -4.77 -6.29 -12.03
CA ALA A 36 -3.56 -5.53 -11.73
C ALA A 36 -3.75 -4.43 -10.67
N HIS A 37 -4.95 -3.83 -10.60
CA HIS A 37 -5.23 -2.84 -9.55
C HIS A 37 -5.27 -3.44 -8.16
N GLU A 38 -5.68 -4.71 -7.99
CA GLU A 38 -5.61 -5.39 -6.70
C GLU A 38 -4.16 -5.76 -6.34
N ALA A 39 -3.38 -6.21 -7.32
CA ALA A 39 -1.97 -6.55 -7.10
C ALA A 39 -1.11 -5.35 -6.65
N ARG A 40 -1.58 -4.13 -6.94
CA ARG A 40 -0.93 -2.88 -6.52
C ARG A 40 -1.24 -2.49 -5.08
N ARG A 41 -2.26 -3.06 -4.46
CA ARG A 41 -2.74 -2.60 -3.15
C ARG A 41 -1.91 -3.21 -2.04
N GLY A 42 -1.36 -2.33 -1.21
CA GLY A 42 -0.84 -2.71 0.09
C GLY A 42 -1.98 -2.81 1.13
N PRO A 43 -1.76 -3.49 2.26
CA PRO A 43 -2.80 -3.69 3.29
C PRO A 43 -3.39 -2.40 3.88
N TRP A 44 -2.65 -1.29 3.82
CA TRP A 44 -3.05 0.02 4.37
C TRP A 44 -3.31 1.08 3.30
N ASP A 45 -3.50 0.68 2.05
CA ASP A 45 -3.88 1.61 0.96
C ASP A 45 -5.11 2.48 1.34
N GLY A 46 -4.98 3.79 1.19
CA GLY A 46 -5.98 4.81 1.56
C GLY A 46 -5.86 5.35 2.99
N THR A 47 -4.97 4.79 3.81
CA THR A 47 -4.80 5.21 5.21
C THR A 47 -4.05 6.54 5.32
N ARG A 48 -4.52 7.44 6.18
CA ARG A 48 -3.84 8.69 6.54
C ARG A 48 -3.24 8.58 7.95
N GLY A 49 -2.12 9.24 8.19
CA GLY A 49 -1.44 9.23 9.48
C GLY A 49 -0.31 10.25 9.57
N ALA A 50 0.65 9.98 10.45
CA ALA A 50 1.85 10.77 10.65
C ALA A 50 3.09 9.89 10.48
N VAL A 51 4.17 10.47 9.96
CA VAL A 51 5.48 9.84 9.88
C VAL A 51 6.51 10.71 10.60
N ALA A 52 7.35 10.07 11.42
CA ALA A 52 8.47 10.74 12.05
C ALA A 52 9.55 11.08 11.00
N LEU A 53 10.09 12.30 11.10
CA LEU A 53 11.25 12.74 10.35
C LEU A 53 12.49 11.96 10.80
N ASP A 54 13.45 11.81 9.90
CA ASP A 54 14.74 11.21 10.19
C ASP A 54 15.63 12.14 11.04
N GLY A 55 16.85 11.68 11.36
CA GLY A 55 17.81 12.45 12.17
C GLY A 55 18.31 13.74 11.53
N GLN A 56 18.02 13.99 10.24
CA GLN A 56 18.32 15.24 9.54
C GLN A 56 17.09 16.16 9.43
N GLY A 57 15.91 15.70 9.87
CA GLY A 57 14.66 16.43 9.75
C GLY A 57 13.97 16.23 8.39
N ASP A 58 14.39 15.23 7.62
CA ASP A 58 13.81 14.88 6.32
C ASP A 58 12.81 13.73 6.46
N LEU A 59 11.92 13.59 5.47
CA LEU A 59 11.02 12.44 5.41
C LEU A 59 11.80 11.18 5.09
N PRO A 60 11.57 10.06 5.81
CA PRO A 60 12.24 8.80 5.50
C PRO A 60 11.86 8.34 4.08
N ALA A 61 12.84 7.87 3.30
CA ALA A 61 12.58 7.36 1.96
C ALA A 61 11.63 6.13 1.97
N HIS A 62 11.66 5.35 3.05
CA HIS A 62 10.86 4.14 3.24
C HIS A 62 10.21 4.12 4.62
N ILE A 63 8.92 3.79 4.65
CA ILE A 63 8.22 3.39 5.87
C ILE A 63 8.14 1.87 5.88
N THR A 64 8.56 1.28 7.00
CA THR A 64 8.43 -0.15 7.27
C THR A 64 7.32 -0.39 8.28
N LEU A 65 6.40 -1.29 7.96
CA LEU A 65 5.25 -1.68 8.77
C LEU A 65 5.28 -3.19 9.01
N ALA A 66 4.46 -3.66 9.95
CA ALA A 66 4.39 -5.08 10.33
C ALA A 66 5.76 -5.69 10.62
N GLY A 67 6.59 -5.01 11.40
CA GLY A 67 7.92 -5.52 11.78
C GLY A 67 8.94 -5.60 10.64
N GLY A 68 8.71 -4.88 9.53
CA GLY A 68 9.62 -4.86 8.37
C GLY A 68 9.10 -5.63 7.15
N ASP A 69 7.97 -6.32 7.28
CA ASP A 69 7.42 -7.17 6.22
C ASP A 69 6.71 -6.39 5.11
N ILE A 70 6.31 -5.15 5.39
CA ILE A 70 5.59 -4.29 4.46
C ILE A 70 6.29 -2.95 4.35
N VAL A 71 6.60 -2.58 3.11
CA VAL A 71 7.34 -1.35 2.81
C VAL A 71 6.49 -0.45 1.94
N TYR A 72 6.43 0.82 2.34
CA TYR A 72 5.96 1.91 1.50
C TYR A 72 7.12 2.87 1.22
N GLU A 73 7.16 3.42 0.02
CA GLU A 73 8.20 4.32 -0.46
C GLU A 73 7.64 5.71 -0.72
N LEU A 74 8.40 6.73 -0.30
CA LEU A 74 8.07 8.12 -0.51
C LEU A 74 7.98 8.42 -2.01
N ASP A 75 6.81 8.84 -2.47
CA ASP A 75 6.50 9.20 -3.87
C ASP A 75 6.40 10.72 -4.07
N GLY A 76 6.39 11.48 -2.97
CA GLY A 76 6.35 12.94 -2.99
C GLY A 76 5.24 13.48 -2.09
N PHE A 77 4.52 14.48 -2.58
CA PHE A 77 3.51 15.21 -1.81
C PHE A 77 2.20 15.35 -2.58
N ALA A 78 1.10 15.24 -1.86
CA ALA A 78 -0.22 15.64 -2.33
C ALA A 78 -0.36 17.18 -2.31
N PRO A 79 -1.38 17.76 -3.00
CA PRO A 79 -1.55 19.22 -3.09
C PRO A 79 -1.67 19.95 -1.74
N ASP A 80 -2.10 19.24 -0.70
CA ASP A 80 -2.22 19.69 0.68
C ASP A 80 -0.93 19.54 1.50
N ARG A 81 0.22 19.29 0.85
CA ARG A 81 1.53 19.03 1.48
C ARG A 81 1.58 17.78 2.36
N VAL A 82 0.62 16.88 2.21
CA VAL A 82 0.65 15.54 2.85
C VAL A 82 1.64 14.66 2.08
N ALA A 83 2.57 14.04 2.79
CA ALA A 83 3.54 13.12 2.18
C ALA A 83 2.83 11.88 1.64
N VAL A 84 3.08 11.52 0.39
CA VAL A 84 2.50 10.33 -0.24
C VAL A 84 3.53 9.22 -0.19
N TYR A 85 3.17 8.12 0.47
CA TYR A 85 3.95 6.90 0.49
C TYR A 85 3.20 5.83 -0.27
N ARG A 86 3.79 5.31 -1.33
CA ARG A 86 3.19 4.24 -2.14
C ARG A 86 3.74 2.89 -1.76
N TYR A 87 2.87 1.89 -1.80
CA TYR A 87 3.27 0.51 -1.53
C TYR A 87 4.42 0.10 -2.45
N ALA A 88 5.46 -0.53 -1.89
CA ALA A 88 6.63 -0.99 -2.62
C ALA A 88 6.67 -2.53 -2.61
N PRO A 89 5.94 -3.21 -3.53
CA PRO A 89 5.82 -4.66 -3.50
C PRO A 89 7.16 -5.38 -3.64
N ALA A 90 8.08 -4.85 -4.45
CA ALA A 90 9.42 -5.44 -4.65
C ALA A 90 10.28 -5.40 -3.38
N LYS A 91 9.96 -4.49 -2.46
CA LYS A 91 10.68 -4.30 -1.18
C LYS A 91 9.95 -4.93 0.00
N SER A 92 8.76 -5.48 -0.21
CA SER A 92 7.91 -6.01 0.85
C SER A 92 8.00 -7.54 0.88
N PRO A 93 8.72 -8.16 1.85
CA PRO A 93 8.84 -9.61 1.95
C PRO A 93 7.49 -10.34 2.00
N MET A 94 6.47 -9.73 2.60
CA MET A 94 5.15 -10.33 2.73
C MET A 94 4.28 -10.21 1.46
N HIS A 95 4.72 -9.47 0.43
CA HIS A 95 3.93 -9.26 -0.80
C HIS A 95 3.48 -10.58 -1.45
N GLY A 96 4.39 -11.53 -1.61
CA GLY A 96 4.06 -12.83 -2.23
C GLY A 96 2.98 -13.60 -1.45
N ARG A 97 2.99 -13.54 -0.11
CA ARG A 97 1.98 -14.19 0.74
C ARG A 97 0.63 -13.50 0.64
N ILE A 98 0.61 -12.17 0.61
CA ILE A 98 -0.62 -11.39 0.41
C ILE A 98 -1.24 -11.78 -0.95
N MET A 99 -0.43 -11.80 -2.00
CA MET A 99 -0.88 -12.13 -3.35
C MET A 99 -1.40 -13.55 -3.48
N ALA A 100 -0.80 -14.52 -2.78
CA ALA A 100 -1.33 -15.89 -2.73
C ALA A 100 -2.74 -15.94 -2.11
N GLY A 101 -2.97 -15.20 -1.01
CA GLY A 101 -4.28 -15.10 -0.38
C GLY A 101 -5.32 -14.41 -1.26
N VAL A 102 -4.93 -13.30 -1.92
CA VAL A 102 -5.81 -12.60 -2.88
C VAL A 102 -6.18 -13.52 -4.04
N GLN A 103 -5.21 -14.23 -4.61
CA GLN A 103 -5.45 -15.15 -5.71
C GLN A 103 -6.42 -16.28 -5.31
N GLN A 104 -6.23 -16.87 -4.12
CA GLN A 104 -7.15 -17.87 -3.60
C GLN A 104 -8.58 -17.33 -3.48
N ALA A 105 -8.77 -16.13 -2.92
CA ALA A 105 -10.09 -15.52 -2.79
C ALA A 105 -10.78 -15.30 -4.14
N TYR A 106 -10.03 -14.88 -5.16
CA TYR A 106 -10.55 -14.72 -6.52
C TYR A 106 -10.95 -16.07 -7.16
N PHE A 107 -10.15 -17.12 -6.97
CA PHE A 107 -10.50 -18.46 -7.45
C PHE A 107 -11.75 -19.01 -6.76
N GLU A 108 -11.86 -18.86 -5.43
CA GLU A 108 -13.04 -19.29 -4.69
C GLU A 108 -14.30 -18.52 -5.14
N ALA A 109 -14.18 -17.21 -5.38
CA ALA A 109 -15.28 -16.40 -5.89
C ALA A 109 -15.70 -16.83 -7.30
N ALA A 110 -14.75 -17.16 -8.18
CA ALA A 110 -15.02 -17.67 -9.52
C ALA A 110 -15.72 -19.04 -9.47
N ALA A 111 -15.25 -19.96 -8.62
CA ALA A 111 -15.86 -21.27 -8.44
C ALA A 111 -17.30 -21.16 -7.89
N LYS A 112 -17.54 -20.29 -6.92
CA LYS A 112 -18.89 -20.02 -6.39
C LYS A 112 -19.83 -19.46 -7.46
N LYS A 113 -19.34 -18.54 -8.31
CA LYS A 113 -20.14 -18.01 -9.44
C LYS A 113 -20.48 -19.11 -10.44
N ALA A 114 -19.54 -20.00 -10.77
CA ALA A 114 -19.80 -21.13 -11.66
C ALA A 114 -20.84 -22.10 -11.08
N ALA A 115 -20.82 -22.36 -9.77
CA ALA A 115 -21.79 -23.24 -9.10
C ALA A 115 -23.18 -22.59 -8.92
N GLY A 116 -23.27 -21.26 -8.81
CA GLY A 116 -24.52 -20.53 -8.59
C GLY A 116 -25.20 -19.98 -9.85
N GLY A 117 -24.49 -19.92 -10.99
CA GLY A 117 -24.99 -19.37 -12.26
C GLY A 117 -25.81 -20.33 -13.14
N GLY A 118 -26.14 -21.52 -12.63
CA GLY A 118 -27.06 -22.46 -13.27
C GLY A 118 -28.46 -22.36 -12.69
N ARG A 119 -29.15 -21.24 -12.89
CA ARG A 119 -30.60 -21.10 -12.68
C ARG A 119 -31.19 -20.13 -13.68
#